data_AF-A0A5B7I4W5-F1
#
_entry.id   AF-A0A5B7I4W5-F1
#
_cell.length_a   1.000
_cell.length_b   1.000
_cell.length_c   1.000
_cell.angle_alpha   90.00
_cell.angle_beta   90.00
_cell.angle_gamma   90.00
#
_symmetry.space_group_name_H-M   'P 1'
#
loop_
_entity.id
_entity.type
_entity.pdbx_description
1 polymer ?
#
loop_
_entity_poly.entity_id
_entity_poly.type
_entity_poly.pdbx_seq_one_letter_code
_entity_poly.pdbx_strand_id
1 'polypeptide(L)'
;MIRQESFKSFIPDVKTASDVSEYMEPALSHQYLFERKTSPWEMASWDEEDLHNFEVDVEKISSVYYVKCNDDDFGSDFFLLTRMKYMDRHAFVMLSAGCDYTGFDCQGGGDIYVTFNPDTFIRVALETVDDEDFLLQSLREDGFHLEQLQDTKWTRIEAWNEGHSELDLLPHDAIQNNGDALIEDDAALVYPSLYTTPMTTLDTTHCVTTSVAYT
;
A
#
# COMPACT_ATOMS: atom_id res chain seq x y z
N MET A 1 -7.79 -25.85 16.70
CA MET A 1 -7.56 -25.08 17.93
C MET A 1 -6.50 -24.04 17.59
N ILE A 2 -6.92 -22.83 17.23
CA ILE A 2 -6.01 -21.76 16.82
C ILE A 2 -5.30 -21.29 18.08
N ARG A 3 -3.98 -21.38 18.14
CA ARG A 3 -3.21 -20.78 19.25
C ARG A 3 -3.47 -19.29 19.21
N GLN A 4 -4.03 -18.76 20.28
CA GLN A 4 -4.11 -17.31 20.47
C GLN A 4 -2.66 -16.84 20.59
N GLU A 5 -2.18 -16.11 19.58
CA GLU A 5 -0.85 -15.51 19.65
C GLU A 5 -0.86 -14.51 20.81
N SER A 6 0.14 -14.62 21.68
CA SER A 6 0.34 -13.64 22.75
C SER A 6 0.75 -12.31 22.12
N PHE A 7 0.16 -11.22 22.60
CA PHE A 7 0.59 -9.85 22.27
C PHE A 7 2.10 -9.71 22.46
N LYS A 8 2.77 -9.11 21.47
CA LYS A 8 4.19 -8.76 21.50
C LYS A 8 4.34 -7.27 21.30
N SER A 9 5.26 -6.66 22.02
CA SER A 9 5.68 -5.29 21.80
C SER A 9 7.18 -5.22 21.93
N PHE A 10 7.81 -4.50 21.01
CA PHE A 10 9.23 -4.21 21.03
C PHE A 10 9.53 -2.84 21.66
N ILE A 11 8.48 -2.08 21.96
CA ILE A 11 8.56 -0.81 22.67
C ILE A 11 8.54 -1.08 24.18
N PRO A 12 9.57 -0.70 24.95
CA PRO A 12 9.69 -1.04 26.37
C PRO A 12 8.49 -0.60 27.24
N ASP A 13 7.88 0.52 26.88
CA ASP A 13 6.79 1.13 27.65
C ASP A 13 5.41 0.63 27.24
N VAL A 14 5.29 -0.10 26.14
CA VAL A 14 4.06 -0.73 25.68
C VAL A 14 4.12 -2.22 26.01
N LYS A 15 3.33 -2.67 26.97
CA LYS A 15 3.28 -4.07 27.46
C LYS A 15 1.98 -4.76 27.07
N THR A 16 0.93 -4.00 26.80
CA THR A 16 -0.39 -4.52 26.44
C THR A 16 -0.98 -3.75 25.27
N ALA A 17 -2.00 -4.34 24.65
CA ALA A 17 -2.85 -3.64 23.69
C ALA A 17 -3.51 -2.40 24.32
N SER A 18 -3.90 -2.45 25.59
CA SER A 18 -4.48 -1.29 26.29
C SER A 18 -3.51 -0.11 26.32
N ASP A 19 -2.21 -0.38 26.49
CA ASP A 19 -1.20 0.68 26.52
C ASP A 19 -1.15 1.40 25.16
N VAL A 20 -1.29 0.67 24.04
CA VAL A 20 -1.41 1.27 22.70
C VAL A 20 -2.61 2.20 22.62
N SER A 21 -3.76 1.79 23.17
CA SER A 21 -4.96 2.63 23.20
C SER A 21 -4.74 3.90 24.02
N GLU A 22 -3.97 3.85 25.10
CA GLU A 22 -3.63 5.03 25.91
C GLU A 22 -2.68 5.98 25.16
N TYR A 23 -1.64 5.44 24.52
CA TYR A 23 -0.67 6.24 23.74
C TYR A 23 -1.29 6.90 22.50
N MET A 24 -2.26 6.22 21.86
CA MET A 24 -2.79 6.59 20.55
C MET A 24 -4.25 7.05 20.60
N GLU A 25 -4.82 7.28 21.79
CA GLU A 25 -6.25 7.61 21.97
C GLU A 25 -6.74 8.73 21.04
N PRO A 26 -6.04 9.86 20.87
CA PRO A 26 -6.51 10.94 20.02
C PRO A 26 -6.57 10.53 18.54
N ALA A 27 -5.59 9.77 18.06
CA ALA A 27 -5.55 9.32 16.67
C ALA A 27 -6.57 8.19 16.42
N LEU A 28 -6.69 7.23 17.33
CA LEU A 28 -7.61 6.10 17.19
C LEU A 28 -9.08 6.52 17.28
N SER A 29 -9.40 7.53 18.09
CA SER A 29 -10.76 8.07 18.20
C SER A 29 -11.20 8.84 16.95
N HIS A 30 -10.25 9.41 16.20
CA HIS A 30 -10.51 10.17 14.98
C HIS A 30 -10.19 9.42 13.70
N GLN A 31 -9.88 8.12 13.80
CA GLN A 31 -9.40 7.35 12.66
C GLN A 31 -10.40 7.32 11.50
N TYR A 32 -11.70 7.51 11.73
CA TYR A 32 -12.73 7.62 10.69
C TYR A 32 -12.50 8.79 9.70
N LEU A 33 -11.66 9.77 10.06
CA LEU A 33 -11.27 10.89 9.20
C LEU A 33 -10.05 10.58 8.31
N PHE A 34 -9.34 9.48 8.57
CA PHE A 34 -8.08 9.18 7.90
C PHE A 34 -8.28 8.60 6.51
N GLU A 35 -7.35 8.86 5.60
CA GLU A 35 -7.35 8.18 4.31
C GLU A 35 -6.90 6.73 4.49
N ARG A 36 -7.54 5.78 3.80
CA ARG A 36 -7.10 4.37 3.79
C ARG A 36 -6.32 4.10 2.52
N LYS A 37 -5.13 3.56 2.70
CA LYS A 37 -4.21 3.25 1.61
C LYS A 37 -3.80 1.78 1.69
N THR A 38 -3.56 1.19 0.54
CA THR A 38 -2.97 -0.14 0.44
C THR A 38 -1.97 -0.17 -0.71
N SER A 39 -1.21 -1.25 -0.79
CA SER A 39 -0.36 -1.55 -1.93
C SER A 39 -1.18 -1.58 -3.23
N PRO A 40 -0.77 -0.89 -4.31
CA PRO A 40 -1.41 -0.99 -5.63
C PRO A 40 -1.52 -2.44 -6.11
N TRP A 41 -0.56 -3.29 -5.75
CA TRP A 41 -0.54 -4.71 -6.09
C TRP A 41 -1.53 -5.55 -5.26
N GLU A 42 -2.05 -4.99 -4.17
CA GLU A 42 -3.06 -5.63 -3.31
C GLU A 42 -4.45 -5.02 -3.49
N MET A 43 -4.63 -3.92 -4.24
CA MET A 43 -5.93 -3.29 -4.46
C MET A 43 -6.99 -4.28 -4.97
N ALA A 44 -6.61 -5.19 -5.88
CA ALA A 44 -7.52 -6.22 -6.40
C ALA A 44 -7.90 -7.30 -5.35
N SER A 45 -7.17 -7.37 -4.23
CA SER A 45 -7.43 -8.28 -3.11
C SER A 45 -8.32 -7.66 -2.03
N TRP A 46 -8.67 -6.38 -2.17
CA TRP A 46 -9.57 -5.65 -1.29
C TRP A 46 -10.93 -5.49 -1.95
N ASP A 47 -11.98 -5.70 -1.17
CA ASP A 47 -13.26 -5.09 -1.48
C ASP A 47 -13.16 -3.58 -1.18
N GLU A 48 -13.72 -2.74 -2.06
CA GLU A 48 -13.59 -1.29 -1.96
C GLU A 48 -14.22 -0.75 -0.67
N GLU A 49 -15.36 -1.33 -0.24
CA GLU A 49 -15.99 -0.96 1.03
C GLU A 49 -15.18 -1.50 2.22
N ASP A 50 -14.59 -2.69 2.12
CA ASP A 50 -13.78 -3.25 3.21
C ASP A 50 -12.52 -2.42 3.49
N LEU A 51 -11.83 -1.95 2.44
CA LEU A 51 -10.66 -1.09 2.61
C LEU A 51 -11.07 0.29 3.14
N HIS A 52 -12.14 0.89 2.60
CA HIS A 52 -12.60 2.20 3.04
C HIS A 52 -13.02 2.20 4.52
N ASN A 53 -13.67 1.12 4.96
CA ASN A 53 -14.11 0.94 6.35
C ASN A 53 -13.06 0.26 7.25
N PHE A 54 -11.81 0.13 6.79
CA PHE A 54 -10.77 -0.48 7.60
C PHE A 54 -10.50 0.37 8.86
N GLU A 55 -10.47 -0.31 10.02
CA GLU A 55 -10.22 0.30 11.32
C GLU A 55 -9.14 -0.47 12.08
N VAL A 56 -8.29 0.29 12.77
CA VAL A 56 -7.30 -0.25 13.70
C VAL A 56 -8.00 -0.62 15.00
N ASP A 57 -8.31 -1.91 15.12
CA ASP A 57 -8.82 -2.52 16.33
C ASP A 57 -7.66 -2.98 17.22
N VAL A 58 -7.46 -2.23 18.30
CA VAL A 58 -6.36 -2.44 19.25
C VAL A 58 -6.41 -3.82 19.89
N GLU A 59 -7.60 -4.39 20.11
CA GLU A 59 -7.74 -5.74 20.68
C GLU A 59 -7.24 -6.85 19.74
N LYS A 60 -7.18 -6.56 18.43
CA LYS A 60 -6.68 -7.47 17.41
C LYS A 60 -5.18 -7.31 17.14
N ILE A 61 -4.50 -6.35 17.75
CA ILE A 61 -3.06 -6.18 17.59
C ILE A 61 -2.32 -7.38 18.18
N SER A 62 -1.49 -8.03 17.36
CA SER A 62 -0.62 -9.13 17.79
C SER A 62 0.83 -8.69 18.01
N SER A 63 1.33 -7.70 17.26
CA SER A 63 2.67 -7.14 17.44
C SER A 63 2.68 -5.61 17.30
N VAL A 64 3.43 -4.91 18.15
CA VAL A 64 3.76 -3.48 18.00
C VAL A 64 5.26 -3.33 17.75
N TYR A 65 5.62 -2.84 16.57
CA TYR A 65 7.01 -2.67 16.14
C TYR A 65 7.54 -1.27 16.43
N TYR A 66 6.67 -0.26 16.36
CA TYR A 66 7.05 1.12 16.58
C TYR A 66 5.83 1.92 17.02
N VAL A 67 6.02 2.82 17.99
CA VAL A 67 5.00 3.80 18.39
C VAL A 67 5.70 5.12 18.70
N LYS A 68 5.12 6.22 18.22
CA LYS A 68 5.56 7.57 18.53
C LYS A 68 4.32 8.42 18.75
N CYS A 69 4.35 9.16 19.84
CA CYS A 69 3.37 10.16 20.20
C CYS A 69 4.16 11.39 20.61
N ASN A 70 4.14 12.42 19.76
CA ASN A 70 4.65 13.73 20.11
C ASN A 70 3.44 14.64 20.29
N ASP A 71 3.23 15.12 21.49
CA ASP A 71 2.17 16.09 21.79
C ASP A 71 2.84 17.30 22.42
N ASP A 72 3.02 18.34 21.61
CA ASP A 72 3.65 19.58 22.02
C ASP A 72 2.73 20.79 21.77
N ASP A 73 3.16 21.97 22.24
CA ASP A 73 2.36 23.20 22.14
C ASP A 73 2.11 23.63 20.66
N PHE A 74 2.78 23.03 19.69
CA PHE A 74 2.72 23.38 18.26
C PHE A 74 1.96 22.35 17.42
N GLY A 75 1.82 21.12 17.91
CA GLY A 75 1.07 20.08 17.22
C GLY A 75 1.13 18.74 17.93
N SER A 76 0.29 17.83 17.46
CA SER A 76 0.28 16.45 17.93
C SER A 76 0.52 15.51 16.75
N ASP A 77 1.60 14.74 16.80
CA ASP A 77 1.98 13.74 15.80
C ASP A 77 1.94 12.34 16.41
N PHE A 78 1.21 11.45 15.74
CA PHE A 78 1.02 10.07 16.12
C PHE A 78 1.49 9.15 15.02
N PHE A 79 2.27 8.13 15.39
CA PHE A 79 2.75 7.12 14.46
C PHE A 79 2.74 5.74 15.10
N LEU A 80 2.18 4.75 14.41
CA LEU A 80 2.08 3.38 14.88
C LEU A 80 2.40 2.40 13.75
N LEU A 81 3.34 1.50 14.00
CA LEU A 81 3.62 0.33 13.16
C LEU A 81 3.25 -0.94 13.90
N THR A 82 2.31 -1.69 13.34
CA THR A 82 1.73 -2.85 14.03
C THR A 82 1.35 -3.97 13.06
N ARG A 83 1.29 -5.19 13.59
CA ARG A 83 0.62 -6.33 12.96
C ARG A 83 -0.63 -6.64 13.77
N MET A 84 -1.76 -6.73 13.09
CA MET A 84 -3.03 -7.11 13.69
C MET A 84 -3.67 -8.30 12.98
N LYS A 85 -4.54 -9.01 13.67
CA LYS A 85 -5.38 -10.03 13.06
C LYS A 85 -6.50 -9.37 12.26
N TYR A 86 -6.65 -9.75 11.01
CA TYR A 86 -7.73 -9.30 10.14
C TYR A 86 -8.33 -10.50 9.41
N MET A 87 -9.58 -10.82 9.72
CA MET A 87 -10.23 -12.08 9.33
C MET A 87 -9.35 -13.30 9.69
N ASP A 88 -8.99 -14.13 8.71
CA ASP A 88 -8.16 -15.33 8.88
C ASP A 88 -6.66 -15.10 8.58
N ARG A 89 -6.23 -13.85 8.42
CA ARG A 89 -4.86 -13.46 8.07
C ARG A 89 -4.31 -12.36 8.98
N HIS A 90 -3.02 -12.09 8.86
CA HIS A 90 -2.39 -10.93 9.50
C HIS A 90 -2.37 -9.76 8.53
N ALA A 91 -2.80 -8.61 8.99
CA ALA A 91 -2.62 -7.33 8.33
C ALA A 91 -1.47 -6.57 9.00
N PHE A 92 -0.61 -5.98 8.19
CA PHE A 92 0.40 -5.05 8.62
C PHE A 92 -0.13 -3.64 8.41
N VAL A 93 -0.06 -2.84 9.47
CA VAL A 93 -0.69 -1.53 9.53
C VAL A 93 0.34 -0.49 9.93
N MET A 94 0.35 0.60 9.18
CA MET A 94 1.01 1.85 9.51
C MET A 94 -0.07 2.91 9.66
N LEU A 95 -0.20 3.48 10.85
CA LEU A 95 -1.06 4.63 11.12
C LEU A 95 -0.16 5.84 11.34
N SER A 96 -0.43 6.90 10.59
CA SER A 96 0.19 8.22 10.78
C SER A 96 -0.93 9.25 10.92
N ALA A 97 -0.86 10.10 11.94
CA ALA A 97 -1.80 11.19 12.11
C ALA A 97 -1.09 12.41 12.67
N GLY A 98 -1.53 13.59 12.28
CA GLY A 98 -1.01 14.87 12.75
C GLY A 98 -2.12 15.90 12.88
N CYS A 99 -2.00 16.82 13.83
CA CYS A 99 -2.66 18.13 13.76
C CYS A 99 -1.62 19.22 14.01
N ASP A 100 -1.52 20.14 13.04
CA ASP A 100 -0.74 21.36 13.18
C ASP A 100 -1.65 22.51 13.61
N TYR A 101 -1.26 23.23 14.66
CA TYR A 101 -1.91 24.47 15.07
C TYR A 101 -1.27 25.67 14.39
N THR A 102 -1.91 26.19 13.33
CA THR A 102 -1.47 27.41 12.65
C THR A 102 -2.34 28.61 13.06
N GLY A 103 -1.96 29.26 14.17
CA GLY A 103 -2.69 30.43 14.68
C GLY A 103 -3.99 30.04 15.40
N PHE A 104 -5.14 30.19 14.74
CA PHE A 104 -6.46 29.81 15.29
C PHE A 104 -7.08 28.56 14.62
N ASP A 105 -6.43 28.02 13.57
CA ASP A 105 -6.93 26.89 12.80
C ASP A 105 -6.09 25.62 13.11
N CYS A 106 -6.73 24.51 13.47
CA CYS A 106 -6.13 23.16 13.45
C CYS A 106 -6.40 22.55 12.08
N GLN A 107 -5.34 22.21 11.36
CA GLN A 107 -5.43 21.35 10.17
C GLN A 107 -4.93 19.97 10.59
N GLY A 108 -5.87 19.07 10.87
CA GLY A 108 -5.60 17.69 11.25
C GLY A 108 -5.90 16.74 10.11
N GLY A 109 -5.12 15.67 10.01
CA GLY A 109 -5.30 14.61 9.03
C GLY A 109 -4.52 13.36 9.43
N GLY A 110 -4.75 12.28 8.70
CA GLY A 110 -4.01 11.05 8.93
C GLY A 110 -4.25 10.03 7.83
N ASP A 111 -3.39 9.04 7.83
CA ASP A 111 -3.37 7.93 6.88
C ASP A 111 -3.31 6.61 7.65
N ILE A 112 -4.09 5.64 7.18
CA ILE A 112 -3.96 4.24 7.57
C ILE A 112 -3.52 3.47 6.32
N TYR A 113 -2.25 3.09 6.30
CA TYR A 113 -1.72 2.19 5.30
C TYR A 113 -1.83 0.75 5.80
N VAL A 114 -2.47 -0.12 5.01
CA VAL A 114 -2.64 -1.53 5.32
C VAL A 114 -2.15 -2.41 4.18
N THR A 115 -1.40 -3.47 4.51
CA THR A 115 -0.93 -4.46 3.55
C THR A 115 -0.92 -5.85 4.17
N PHE A 116 -1.09 -6.89 3.34
CA PHE A 116 -0.91 -8.27 3.77
C PHE A 116 0.50 -8.78 3.47
N ASN A 117 1.26 -8.05 2.65
CA ASN A 117 2.62 -8.37 2.29
C ASN A 117 3.63 -7.76 3.29
N PRO A 118 4.36 -8.60 4.05
CA PRO A 118 5.33 -8.11 5.02
C PRO A 118 6.50 -7.37 4.35
N ASP A 119 6.93 -7.75 3.15
CA ASP A 119 8.06 -7.08 2.48
C ASP A 119 7.69 -5.66 2.06
N THR A 120 6.44 -5.48 1.60
CA THR A 120 5.91 -4.14 1.29
C THR A 120 5.82 -3.31 2.57
N PHE A 121 5.31 -3.88 3.65
CA PHE A 121 5.23 -3.20 4.95
C PHE A 121 6.60 -2.73 5.42
N ILE A 122 7.61 -3.61 5.42
CA ILE A 122 8.95 -3.27 5.93
C ILE A 122 9.57 -2.15 5.09
N ARG A 123 9.42 -2.18 3.77
CA ARG A 123 9.95 -1.11 2.89
C ARG A 123 9.32 0.24 3.20
N VAL A 124 7.99 0.31 3.26
CA VAL A 124 7.27 1.56 3.57
C VAL A 124 7.64 2.04 4.97
N ALA A 125 7.69 1.13 5.94
CA ALA A 125 8.03 1.45 7.33
C ALA A 125 9.44 2.07 7.44
N LEU A 126 10.45 1.51 6.76
CA LEU A 126 11.83 2.00 6.80
C LEU A 126 12.00 3.41 6.23
N GLU A 127 11.12 3.85 5.31
CA GLU A 127 11.17 5.21 4.78
C GLU A 127 10.52 6.24 5.72
N THR A 128 9.69 5.78 6.65
CA THR A 128 8.88 6.64 7.52
C THR A 128 9.41 6.77 8.95
N VAL A 129 10.13 5.77 9.46
CA VAL A 129 10.64 5.81 10.84
C VAL A 129 11.93 6.62 10.93
N ASP A 130 12.11 7.27 12.08
CA ASP A 130 13.36 7.98 12.40
C ASP A 130 14.45 7.06 12.95
N ASP A 131 14.08 5.93 13.56
CA ASP A 131 14.99 4.91 14.08
C ASP A 131 14.88 3.59 13.30
N GLU A 132 15.53 3.57 12.12
CA GLU A 132 15.60 2.39 11.25
C GLU A 132 16.21 1.18 11.98
N ASP A 133 17.27 1.39 12.76
CA ASP A 133 17.99 0.31 13.44
C ASP A 133 17.10 -0.39 14.48
N PHE A 134 16.33 0.39 15.25
CA PHE A 134 15.35 -0.14 16.20
C PHE A 134 14.25 -0.93 15.49
N LEU A 135 13.71 -0.41 14.39
CA LEU A 135 12.68 -1.10 13.61
C LEU A 135 13.21 -2.43 13.06
N LEU A 136 14.40 -2.43 12.43
CA LEU A 136 15.03 -3.63 11.90
C LEU A 136 15.28 -4.67 12.99
N GLN A 137 15.72 -4.24 14.18
CA GLN A 137 15.92 -5.14 15.32
C GLN A 137 14.60 -5.73 15.79
N SER A 138 13.55 -4.91 15.93
CA SER A 138 12.20 -5.36 16.31
C SER A 138 11.62 -6.39 15.34
N LEU A 139 11.80 -6.18 14.04
CA LEU A 139 11.39 -7.12 13.00
C LEU A 139 12.19 -8.43 13.06
N ARG A 140 13.51 -8.38 13.29
CA ARG A 140 14.32 -9.61 13.47
C ARG A 140 13.86 -10.40 14.68
N GLU A 141 13.56 -9.74 15.78
CA GLU A 141 13.10 -10.38 17.01
C GLU A 141 11.69 -10.99 16.87
N ASP A 142 10.83 -10.44 16.00
CA ASP A 142 9.54 -11.06 15.65
C ASP A 142 9.67 -12.22 14.63
N GLY A 143 10.87 -12.45 14.08
CA GLY A 143 11.19 -13.58 13.22
C GLY A 143 11.26 -13.28 11.72
N PHE A 144 11.36 -12.00 11.30
CA PHE A 144 11.49 -11.64 9.90
C PHE A 144 12.92 -11.86 9.36
N HIS A 145 13.02 -12.40 8.14
CA HIS A 145 14.29 -12.60 7.43
C HIS A 145 14.62 -11.39 6.55
N LEU A 146 15.41 -10.44 7.07
CA LEU A 146 15.68 -9.15 6.41
C LEU A 146 16.79 -9.20 5.34
N GLU A 147 17.40 -10.37 5.11
CA GLU A 147 18.54 -10.55 4.19
C GLU A 147 18.17 -10.23 2.71
N GLN A 148 16.90 -10.37 2.34
CA GLN A 148 16.40 -10.11 0.97
C GLN A 148 16.10 -8.63 0.68
N LEU A 149 16.14 -7.76 1.70
CA LEU A 149 15.81 -6.34 1.54
C LEU A 149 17.01 -5.49 1.06
N GLN A 150 18.24 -6.04 1.07
CA GLN A 150 19.46 -5.30 0.71
C GLN A 150 19.57 -4.99 -0.79
N ASP A 151 19.00 -5.82 -1.66
CA ASP A 151 19.13 -5.67 -3.13
C ASP A 151 18.04 -4.81 -3.77
N THR A 152 17.05 -4.34 -3.01
CA THR A 152 15.84 -3.72 -3.56
C THR A 152 15.58 -2.29 -3.08
N LYS A 153 16.61 -1.67 -2.49
CA LYS A 153 16.55 -0.36 -1.82
C LYS A 153 16.20 0.84 -2.74
N TRP A 154 15.99 0.66 -4.06
CA TRP A 154 15.90 1.82 -4.97
C TRP A 154 14.85 1.80 -6.10
N THR A 155 14.21 0.68 -6.45
CA THR A 155 13.47 0.64 -7.74
C THR A 155 11.94 0.58 -7.67
N ARG A 156 11.32 0.36 -6.49
CA ARG A 156 9.86 0.11 -6.43
C ARG A 156 9.01 1.31 -6.02
N ILE A 157 9.56 2.26 -5.28
CA ILE A 157 8.80 3.41 -4.74
C ILE A 157 8.91 4.65 -5.64
N GLU A 158 9.99 4.80 -6.42
CA GLU A 158 9.99 5.74 -7.56
C GLU A 158 8.88 5.36 -8.57
N ALA A 159 8.66 4.07 -8.81
CA ALA A 159 7.54 3.59 -9.62
C ALA A 159 6.16 3.81 -8.98
N TRP A 160 6.08 3.82 -7.64
CA TRP A 160 4.85 4.10 -6.88
C TRP A 160 4.39 5.55 -7.05
N ASN A 161 5.33 6.50 -7.10
CA ASN A 161 5.03 7.92 -7.29
C ASN A 161 4.86 8.32 -8.77
N GLU A 162 5.42 7.55 -9.71
CA GLU A 162 5.41 7.90 -11.14
C GLU A 162 4.40 7.11 -12.01
N GLY A 163 3.67 6.14 -11.45
CA GLY A 163 2.59 5.43 -12.17
C GLY A 163 3.07 4.50 -13.29
N HIS A 164 4.27 3.91 -13.15
CA HIS A 164 4.83 3.01 -14.17
C HIS A 164 4.14 1.64 -14.18
N SER A 165 3.76 1.19 -15.37
CA SER A 165 3.11 -0.11 -15.61
C SER A 165 4.14 -1.25 -15.52
N GLU A 166 3.68 -2.41 -15.03
CA GLU A 166 4.41 -3.65 -14.68
C GLU A 166 5.48 -4.17 -15.68
N LEU A 167 5.51 -3.67 -16.92
CA LEU A 167 6.43 -4.10 -17.97
C LEU A 167 7.87 -3.56 -17.82
N ASP A 168 8.06 -2.43 -17.12
CA ASP A 168 9.40 -1.83 -16.95
C ASP A 168 10.16 -2.38 -15.72
N LEU A 169 9.53 -3.26 -14.92
CA LEU A 169 10.04 -3.68 -13.61
C LEU A 169 10.20 -5.20 -13.44
N LEU A 170 10.17 -5.97 -14.54
CA LEU A 170 10.57 -7.37 -14.45
C LEU A 170 12.04 -7.45 -14.00
N PRO A 171 12.33 -8.14 -12.88
CA PRO A 171 13.67 -8.17 -12.32
C PRO A 171 14.64 -8.83 -13.30
N HIS A 172 15.84 -8.26 -13.40
CA HIS A 172 17.00 -8.85 -14.09
C HIS A 172 17.28 -10.31 -13.69
N ASP A 173 16.67 -10.84 -12.62
CA ASP A 173 16.72 -12.24 -12.20
C ASP A 173 16.09 -13.21 -13.21
N ALA A 174 15.04 -12.81 -13.94
CA ALA A 174 14.48 -13.65 -14.99
C ALA A 174 15.40 -13.76 -16.23
N ILE A 175 16.26 -12.75 -16.43
CA ILE A 175 17.23 -12.66 -17.54
C ILE A 175 18.55 -13.33 -17.15
N GLN A 176 18.98 -13.24 -15.89
CA GLN A 176 20.21 -13.89 -15.41
C GLN A 176 20.01 -15.39 -15.11
N ASN A 177 18.85 -15.81 -14.59
CA ASN A 177 18.57 -17.24 -14.35
C ASN A 177 18.13 -18.01 -15.60
N ASN A 178 17.76 -17.32 -16.68
CA ASN A 178 17.49 -17.92 -18.00
C ASN A 178 18.51 -17.51 -19.07
N GLY A 179 19.67 -16.95 -18.69
CA GLY A 179 20.72 -16.59 -19.65
C GLY A 179 21.23 -17.77 -20.48
N ASP A 180 21.10 -19.00 -19.96
CA ASP A 180 21.44 -20.23 -20.67
C ASP A 180 20.29 -20.79 -21.54
N ALA A 181 19.09 -20.20 -21.49
CA ALA A 181 17.95 -20.63 -22.30
C ALA A 181 17.78 -19.81 -23.59
N LEU A 182 18.65 -18.83 -23.85
CA LEU A 182 18.60 -17.97 -25.02
C LEU A 182 19.91 -18.03 -25.82
N ILE A 183 20.29 -19.24 -26.25
CA ILE A 183 21.20 -19.40 -27.38
C ILE A 183 20.57 -20.37 -28.39
N GLU A 184 20.25 -19.76 -29.54
CA GLU A 184 20.13 -20.28 -30.89
C GLU A 184 18.96 -21.24 -31.21
N ASP A 185 17.93 -20.67 -31.85
CA ASP A 185 17.68 -21.10 -33.24
C ASP A 185 17.20 -19.90 -34.09
N ASP A 186 17.99 -19.61 -35.11
CA ASP A 186 17.70 -18.62 -36.16
C ASP A 186 16.44 -19.02 -36.94
N ALA A 187 15.36 -18.25 -36.81
CA ALA A 187 14.35 -18.18 -37.87
C ALA A 187 13.47 -16.91 -37.80
N ALA A 188 13.80 -15.97 -38.68
CA ALA A 188 12.87 -15.10 -39.40
C ALA A 188 12.00 -14.09 -38.61
N LEU A 189 12.55 -12.88 -38.52
CA LEU A 189 11.89 -11.59 -38.81
C LEU A 189 10.44 -11.64 -39.32
N VAL A 190 9.47 -11.23 -38.50
CA VAL A 190 8.28 -10.46 -38.94
C VAL A 190 7.84 -9.52 -37.80
N TYR A 191 8.09 -8.23 -37.94
CA TYR A 191 7.42 -7.19 -37.14
C TYR A 191 5.95 -7.07 -37.58
N PRO A 192 4.96 -6.96 -36.68
CA PRO A 192 3.62 -6.53 -37.08
C PRO A 192 3.67 -5.04 -37.43
N SER A 193 3.44 -4.72 -38.71
CA SER A 193 3.35 -3.35 -39.20
C SER A 193 2.15 -2.64 -38.58
N LEU A 194 2.40 -1.45 -38.04
CA LEU A 194 1.43 -0.38 -37.85
C LEU A 194 0.70 -0.10 -39.18
N TYR A 195 -0.55 -0.52 -39.33
CA TYR A 195 -1.50 0.09 -40.26
C TYR A 195 -2.95 -0.01 -39.72
N THR A 196 -3.40 1.15 -39.28
CA THR A 196 -4.75 1.72 -39.37
C THR A 196 -5.74 0.97 -40.28
N THR A 197 -6.79 0.41 -39.68
CA THR A 197 -8.06 0.13 -40.38
C THR A 197 -8.88 1.43 -40.52
N PRO A 198 -9.42 1.75 -41.71
CA PRO A 198 -10.28 2.90 -41.91
C PRO A 198 -11.71 2.64 -41.39
N MET A 199 -12.31 3.69 -40.83
CA MET A 199 -13.74 3.77 -40.50
C MET A 199 -14.60 3.33 -41.69
N THR A 200 -15.58 2.47 -41.44
CA THR A 200 -16.80 2.39 -42.26
C THR A 200 -17.93 3.00 -41.45
N THR A 201 -18.16 4.30 -41.62
CA THR A 201 -19.36 4.98 -41.13
C THR A 201 -20.39 5.09 -42.25
N LEU A 202 -21.63 4.97 -41.80
CA LEU A 202 -22.87 4.87 -42.55
C LEU A 202 -23.02 5.89 -43.67
N ASP A 203 -23.54 5.35 -44.77
CA ASP A 203 -24.16 6.02 -45.89
C ASP A 203 -25.42 6.78 -45.44
N THR A 204 -25.41 8.11 -45.49
CA THR A 204 -26.62 8.96 -45.50
C THR A 204 -26.30 10.33 -46.10
N THR A 205 -26.67 10.56 -47.36
CA THR A 205 -27.57 11.63 -47.81
C THR A 205 -27.52 11.81 -49.32
N HIS A 206 -28.61 11.45 -50.01
CA HIS A 206 -29.05 12.23 -51.16
C HIS A 206 -30.55 12.47 -51.07
N CYS A 207 -30.87 13.76 -51.05
CA CYS A 207 -32.18 14.36 -51.05
C CYS A 207 -32.69 14.40 -52.50
N VAL A 208 -33.82 13.76 -52.83
CA VAL A 208 -34.67 14.14 -53.96
C VAL A 208 -36.14 13.90 -53.60
N THR A 209 -36.89 14.99 -53.71
CA THR A 209 -38.34 15.19 -53.64
C THR A 209 -39.19 14.25 -54.50
N THR A 210 -40.33 13.81 -53.97
CA THR A 210 -41.63 13.90 -54.67
C THR A 210 -42.79 13.77 -53.69
N SER A 211 -43.66 14.78 -53.70
CA SER A 211 -45.02 14.73 -53.17
C SER A 211 -45.91 13.89 -54.10
N VAL A 212 -46.92 13.23 -53.53
CA VAL A 212 -48.37 13.40 -53.78
C VAL A 212 -49.06 12.08 -53.39
N ALA A 213 -49.89 12.16 -52.34
CA ALA A 213 -50.91 11.17 -52.04
C ALA A 213 -52.13 11.41 -52.94
N TYR A 214 -52.73 10.32 -53.43
CA TYR A 214 -54.09 10.30 -53.96
C TYR A 214 -55.05 9.83 -52.87
N THR A 215 -56.25 10.41 -52.95
CA THR A 215 -57.52 10.23 -52.20
C THR A 215 -57.60 10.78 -50.79
#